data_AF-A0A7J8X1H7-F1
#
_entry.id   AF-A0A7J8X1H7-F1
#
_cell.length_a   1.000
_cell.length_b   1.000
_cell.length_c   1.000
_cell.angle_alpha   90.00
_cell.angle_beta   90.00
_cell.angle_gamma   90.00
#
_symmetry.space_group_name_H-M   'P 1'
#
loop_
_entity.id
_entity.type
_entity.pdbx_description
1 polymer ?
#
loop_
_entity_poly.entity_id
_entity_poly.type
_entity_poly.pdbx_seq_one_letter_code
_entity_poly.pdbx_strand_id
1 'polypeptide(L)'
;MASCCTAKFRFSISSCRAARSPRPFPGSLIHSFPLFHSPFARPMKPTNLRSVSASTEVSAGAASSTPTFSWDDVVRVSQPEFNPNDSSNLRGFFDKIKACNRGAEFQSEFPPFVVEDQIVGYIHKGFAENLRSFEDVFILSKDNCDGGKVMLHQSLKSADDRTRAVGEVIKCLAENELIPGIRNELFPVTSSYGAPVFFSLERAAVPYFGIKAYGVHMNGYVEKDKQKFLWLGKRSLVKSTFPGMLDHLVAGGLPHGIACGENLIKECEEEAGIPRTLSSRAISVGAVSYSDIDGHRFKRDVIFTYDLKLPESFVPNNQ
;
A
#
# COMPACT_ATOMS: atom_id res chain seq x y z
N MET A 1 -19.67 -4.79 -5.80
CA MET A 1 -18.60 -5.37 -4.97
C MET A 1 -18.48 -4.54 -3.71
N ALA A 2 -19.47 -4.60 -2.81
CA ALA A 2 -19.48 -3.89 -1.54
C ALA A 2 -20.07 -4.87 -0.51
N SER A 3 -19.26 -5.28 0.44
CA SER A 3 -19.69 -5.92 1.67
C SER A 3 -18.84 -5.28 2.75
N CYS A 4 -19.40 -4.16 3.16
CA CYS A 4 -18.91 -3.15 4.06
C CYS A 4 -18.86 -3.70 5.50
N CYS A 5 -17.77 -3.40 6.23
CA CYS A 5 -17.53 -3.61 7.67
C CYS A 5 -18.38 -4.74 8.33
N THR A 6 -18.61 -4.79 9.63
CA THR A 6 -19.59 -5.76 10.22
C THR A 6 -20.12 -5.24 11.54
N ALA A 7 -19.33 -4.39 12.18
CA ALA A 7 -19.72 -3.63 13.34
C ALA A 7 -18.90 -2.35 13.38
N LYS A 8 -19.45 -1.32 14.03
CA LYS A 8 -18.82 -0.02 14.20
C LYS A 8 -18.94 0.41 15.65
N PHE A 9 -17.88 0.95 16.21
CA PHE A 9 -17.79 1.25 17.64
C PHE A 9 -17.13 2.60 17.89
N ARG A 10 -17.50 3.24 19.00
CA ARG A 10 -17.06 4.60 19.37
C ARG A 10 -16.08 4.54 20.55
N PHE A 11 -14.85 5.02 20.38
CA PHE A 11 -13.79 5.02 21.41
C PHE A 11 -13.37 6.43 21.81
N SER A 12 -13.24 6.71 23.11
CA SER A 12 -12.76 8.02 23.59
C SER A 12 -11.26 8.20 23.30
N ILE A 13 -10.88 9.35 22.77
CA ILE A 13 -9.49 9.78 22.67
C ILE A 13 -9.20 10.72 23.84
N SER A 14 -8.36 10.26 24.78
CA SER A 14 -7.75 11.15 25.77
C SER A 14 -6.79 12.10 25.04
N SER A 15 -6.97 13.40 25.24
CA SER A 15 -6.21 14.45 24.54
C SER A 15 -4.71 14.34 24.78
N CYS A 16 -3.95 13.80 23.82
CA CYS A 16 -2.50 14.04 23.73
C CYS A 16 -2.30 15.55 23.47
N ARG A 17 -1.69 16.26 24.42
CA ARG A 17 -1.28 17.66 24.21
C ARG A 17 -0.20 17.70 23.13
N ALA A 18 -0.57 18.02 21.90
CA ALA A 18 0.37 18.39 20.86
C ALA A 18 0.98 19.76 21.20
N ALA A 19 2.30 19.82 21.37
CA ALA A 19 3.03 21.09 21.43
C ALA A 19 2.87 21.80 20.08
N ARG A 20 2.10 22.89 20.05
CA ARG A 20 2.00 23.76 18.88
C ARG A 20 3.28 24.57 18.77
N SER A 21 3.99 24.45 17.64
CA SER A 21 4.84 25.52 17.13
C SER A 21 4.50 25.73 15.65
N PRO A 22 4.06 26.93 15.22
CA PRO A 22 3.94 27.22 13.81
C PRO A 22 5.33 27.65 13.31
N ARG A 23 5.93 26.89 12.41
CA ARG A 23 7.02 27.40 11.56
C ARG A 23 6.52 27.45 10.12
N PRO A 24 6.64 28.58 9.42
CA PRO A 24 6.26 28.69 8.02
C PRO A 24 7.25 27.89 7.16
N PHE A 25 6.73 27.29 6.09
CA PHE A 25 7.52 26.71 5.00
C PHE A 25 8.37 27.80 4.33
N PRO A 26 9.69 27.60 4.12
CA PRO A 26 10.41 28.27 3.07
C PRO A 26 10.35 27.43 1.78
N GLY A 27 10.12 28.12 0.66
CA GLY A 27 9.94 27.51 -0.66
C GLY A 27 11.21 26.91 -1.27
N SER A 28 10.95 26.11 -2.31
CA SER A 28 11.82 25.78 -3.45
C SER A 28 13.32 26.04 -3.29
N LEU A 29 14.08 24.99 -2.99
CA LEU A 29 15.49 24.89 -3.39
C LEU A 29 15.74 23.50 -3.99
N ILE A 30 16.05 23.52 -5.29
CA ILE A 30 16.59 22.41 -6.07
C ILE A 30 17.99 22.12 -5.52
N HIS A 31 18.22 20.90 -5.01
CA HIS A 31 19.57 20.43 -4.72
C HIS A 31 19.87 19.17 -5.55
N SER A 32 20.73 19.40 -6.54
CA SER A 32 21.44 18.40 -7.33
C SER A 32 22.43 17.64 -6.43
N PHE A 33 22.42 16.30 -6.48
CA PHE A 33 23.46 15.48 -5.86
C PHE A 33 24.68 15.37 -6.79
N PRO A 34 25.92 15.54 -6.30
CA PRO A 34 27.11 15.38 -7.12
C PRO A 34 27.53 13.91 -7.25
N LEU A 35 27.96 13.58 -8.46
CA LEU A 35 28.71 12.37 -8.83
C LEU A 35 30.01 12.28 -8.04
N PHE A 36 30.32 11.09 -7.49
CA PHE A 36 31.66 10.77 -7.01
C PHE A 36 32.28 9.65 -7.85
N HIS A 37 33.39 10.00 -8.50
CA HIS A 37 34.33 9.08 -9.14
C HIS A 37 35.33 8.50 -8.13
N SER A 38 35.74 7.27 -8.41
CA SER A 38 36.80 6.48 -7.77
C SER A 38 38.17 7.17 -7.82
N PRO A 39 39.14 6.74 -6.97
CA PRO A 39 40.27 6.04 -7.59
C PRO A 39 40.87 4.84 -6.82
N PHE A 40 41.26 3.85 -7.63
CA PHE A 40 42.46 3.01 -7.56
C PHE A 40 42.59 1.81 -6.59
N ALA A 41 43.03 0.72 -7.22
CA ALA A 41 43.23 -0.65 -6.76
C ALA A 41 44.67 -0.96 -6.32
N ARG A 42 44.88 -2.04 -5.54
CA ARG A 42 46.01 -3.01 -5.62
C ARG A 42 45.88 -4.17 -4.59
N PRO A 43 46.64 -5.30 -4.70
CA PRO A 43 46.07 -6.60 -5.10
C PRO A 43 46.13 -7.74 -4.06
N MET A 44 45.54 -8.87 -4.47
CA MET A 44 45.31 -10.18 -3.83
C MET A 44 46.47 -10.86 -3.07
N LYS A 45 46.09 -11.75 -2.14
CA LYS A 45 46.66 -13.10 -1.97
C LYS A 45 45.58 -14.16 -1.62
N PRO A 46 45.78 -15.44 -1.99
CA PRO A 46 44.75 -16.47 -1.95
C PRO A 46 44.82 -17.34 -0.70
N THR A 47 43.68 -17.87 -0.27
CA THR A 47 43.61 -19.04 0.63
C THR A 47 42.55 -20.01 0.16
N ASN A 48 43.01 -21.22 -0.19
CA ASN A 48 42.20 -22.42 -0.35
C ASN A 48 41.51 -22.78 0.98
N LEU A 49 40.28 -23.30 0.92
CA LEU A 49 39.98 -24.68 1.35
C LEU A 49 38.47 -24.98 1.37
N ARG A 50 38.17 -26.15 0.79
CA ARG A 50 37.11 -27.13 1.10
C ARG A 50 35.67 -26.88 0.65
N SER A 51 35.31 -27.67 -0.37
CA SER A 51 33.96 -28.15 -0.63
C SER A 51 33.40 -28.88 0.59
N VAL A 52 32.19 -28.52 0.99
CA VAL A 52 31.31 -29.37 1.79
C VAL A 52 29.94 -29.34 1.15
N SER A 53 29.56 -30.46 0.54
CA SER A 53 28.20 -30.76 0.12
C SER A 53 27.34 -30.91 1.36
N ALA A 54 26.23 -30.17 1.47
CA ALA A 54 25.22 -30.39 2.48
C ALA A 54 23.83 -30.32 1.85
N SER A 55 23.16 -31.46 1.95
CA SER A 55 21.83 -31.80 1.48
C SER A 55 20.77 -30.82 2.00
N THR A 56 19.90 -30.35 1.12
CA THR A 56 18.78 -29.47 1.48
C THR A 56 17.60 -30.32 1.93
N GLU A 57 17.42 -30.49 3.24
CA GLU A 57 16.17 -30.96 3.82
C GLU A 57 15.21 -29.78 3.98
N VAL A 58 14.05 -29.89 3.34
CA VAL A 58 12.94 -28.93 3.41
C VAL A 58 12.27 -29.08 4.76
N SER A 59 12.60 -28.21 5.73
CA SER A 59 11.79 -28.05 6.93
C SER A 59 10.63 -27.12 6.65
N ALA A 60 9.41 -27.66 6.74
CA ALA A 60 8.17 -26.92 6.76
C ALA A 60 8.21 -25.89 7.90
N GLY A 61 8.30 -24.61 7.53
CA GLY A 61 8.28 -23.50 8.47
C GLY A 61 6.95 -23.47 9.22
N ALA A 62 7.02 -23.64 10.54
CA ALA A 62 5.91 -23.48 11.46
C ALA A 62 5.25 -22.11 11.25
N ALA A 63 3.94 -22.11 11.04
CA ALA A 63 3.13 -20.90 11.00
C ALA A 63 3.28 -20.16 12.34
N SER A 64 4.05 -19.07 12.33
CA SER A 64 4.07 -18.08 13.39
C SER A 64 2.68 -17.47 13.52
N SER A 65 1.90 -17.96 14.48
CA SER A 65 0.63 -17.35 14.87
C SER A 65 0.92 -15.99 15.49
N THR A 66 0.86 -14.96 14.66
CA THR A 66 0.93 -13.59 15.14
C THR A 66 -0.26 -13.39 16.10
N PRO A 67 -0.06 -12.92 17.34
CA PRO A 67 -1.17 -12.75 18.27
C PRO A 67 -2.19 -11.81 17.63
N THR A 68 -3.39 -12.33 17.38
CA THR A 68 -4.44 -11.59 16.68
C THR A 68 -5.07 -10.64 17.68
N PHE A 69 -4.83 -9.34 17.51
CA PHE A 69 -5.51 -8.31 18.29
C PHE A 69 -7.02 -8.41 18.03
N SER A 70 -7.73 -8.88 19.05
CA SER A 70 -9.12 -9.31 19.06
C SER A 70 -10.02 -8.33 19.82
N TRP A 71 -11.31 -8.62 19.86
CA TRP A 71 -12.27 -7.81 20.61
C TRP A 71 -12.05 -7.87 22.12
N ASP A 72 -11.60 -9.00 22.63
CA ASP A 72 -11.25 -9.13 24.04
C ASP A 72 -10.07 -8.23 24.39
N ASP A 73 -9.14 -8.04 23.45
CA ASP A 73 -8.02 -7.12 23.62
C ASP A 73 -8.49 -5.67 23.66
N VAL A 74 -9.38 -5.27 22.74
CA VAL A 74 -9.99 -3.92 22.70
C VAL A 74 -10.76 -3.60 23.98
N VAL A 75 -11.64 -4.52 24.41
CA VAL A 75 -12.43 -4.35 25.63
C VAL A 75 -11.50 -4.26 26.84
N ARG A 76 -10.49 -5.14 26.90
CA ARG A 76 -9.50 -5.14 27.98
C ARG A 76 -8.70 -3.84 28.05
N VAL A 77 -8.20 -3.31 26.92
CA VAL A 77 -7.47 -2.02 26.92
C VAL A 77 -8.37 -0.81 27.14
N SER A 78 -9.69 -0.94 26.93
CA SER A 78 -10.64 0.13 27.21
C SER A 78 -11.05 0.23 28.69
N GLN A 79 -10.70 -0.77 29.52
CA GLN A 79 -11.00 -0.74 30.94
C GLN A 79 -10.15 0.33 31.66
N PRO A 80 -10.73 1.12 32.59
CA PRO A 80 -10.00 2.16 33.32
C PRO A 80 -8.77 1.67 34.07
N GLU A 81 -8.77 0.40 34.46
CA GLU A 81 -7.71 -0.29 35.20
C GLU A 81 -6.49 -0.62 34.33
N PHE A 82 -6.69 -0.71 33.00
CA PHE A 82 -5.63 -0.94 32.03
C PHE A 82 -5.02 0.41 31.67
N ASN A 83 -4.16 0.94 32.54
CA ASN A 83 -3.47 2.21 32.33
C ASN A 83 -2.33 2.03 31.30
N PRO A 84 -2.49 2.39 30.02
CA PRO A 84 -1.44 2.23 29.01
C PRO A 84 -0.47 3.41 29.03
N ASN A 85 -0.64 4.36 29.96
CA ASN A 85 -0.02 5.69 29.94
C ASN A 85 1.43 5.70 30.40
N ASP A 86 2.26 4.83 29.83
CA ASP A 86 3.56 5.35 29.43
C ASP A 86 3.43 5.90 28.01
N SER A 87 2.89 7.13 27.91
CA SER A 87 2.80 7.84 26.62
C SER A 87 4.17 8.10 25.98
N SER A 88 5.27 7.82 26.68
CA SER A 88 6.63 7.87 26.13
C SER A 88 7.01 6.58 25.39
N ASN A 89 6.31 5.47 25.64
CA ASN A 89 6.59 4.19 25.00
C ASN A 89 5.95 4.09 23.61
N LEU A 90 6.64 4.65 22.62
CA LEU A 90 6.22 4.60 21.22
C LEU A 90 6.67 3.32 20.49
N ARG A 91 7.24 2.34 21.20
CA ARG A 91 7.84 1.14 20.58
C ARG A 91 6.87 0.39 19.69
N GLY A 92 5.64 0.16 20.17
CA GLY A 92 4.61 -0.52 19.38
C GLY A 92 4.28 0.19 18.07
N PHE A 93 4.27 1.53 18.05
CA PHE A 93 4.06 2.29 16.81
C PHE A 93 5.24 2.14 15.85
N PHE A 94 6.48 2.22 16.35
CA PHE A 94 7.66 2.01 15.51
C PHE A 94 7.72 0.60 14.94
N ASP A 95 7.30 -0.42 15.70
CA ASP A 95 7.23 -1.80 15.21
C ASP A 95 6.21 -1.93 14.07
N LYS A 96 5.07 -1.23 14.13
CA LYS A 96 4.11 -1.16 13.01
C LYS A 96 4.66 -0.41 11.80
N ILE A 97 5.38 0.68 12.00
CA ILE A 97 6.04 1.42 10.91
C ILE A 97 7.06 0.52 10.21
N LYS A 98 7.91 -0.19 10.97
CA LYS A 98 8.87 -1.16 10.43
C LYS A 98 8.17 -2.29 9.68
N ALA A 99 7.08 -2.81 10.23
CA ALA A 99 6.31 -3.88 9.59
C ALA A 99 5.66 -3.46 8.26
N CYS A 100 5.39 -2.16 8.05
CA CYS A 100 4.90 -1.65 6.76
C CYS A 100 6.05 -1.29 5.79
N ASN A 101 7.31 -1.37 6.22
CA ASN A 101 8.49 -0.97 5.45
C ASN A 101 9.56 -2.08 5.40
N ARG A 102 9.14 -3.34 5.21
CA ARG A 102 10.05 -4.50 5.22
C ARG A 102 10.64 -4.77 3.84
N GLY A 103 11.76 -5.50 3.84
CA GLY A 103 12.34 -6.08 2.64
C GLY A 103 13.04 -5.08 1.72
N ALA A 104 13.36 -3.88 2.21
CA ALA A 104 14.05 -2.85 1.44
C ALA A 104 15.42 -3.32 0.91
N GLU A 105 16.07 -4.24 1.62
CA GLU A 105 17.31 -4.89 1.21
C GLU A 105 17.18 -5.70 -0.10
N PHE A 106 15.97 -6.18 -0.44
CA PHE A 106 15.69 -6.94 -1.65
C PHE A 106 15.31 -6.06 -2.85
N GLN A 107 15.32 -4.74 -2.71
CA GLN A 107 14.91 -3.83 -3.79
C GLN A 107 15.71 -4.01 -5.09
N SER A 108 16.98 -4.44 -5.01
CA SER A 108 17.82 -4.72 -6.18
C SER A 108 17.36 -5.94 -7.02
N GLU A 109 16.44 -6.74 -6.50
CA GLU A 109 15.79 -7.85 -7.21
C GLU A 109 14.62 -7.39 -8.09
N PHE A 110 14.24 -6.13 -8.04
CA PHE A 110 13.11 -5.58 -8.78
C PHE A 110 13.59 -4.56 -9.82
N PRO A 111 13.97 -4.99 -11.04
CA PRO A 111 14.26 -4.09 -12.15
C PRO A 111 13.09 -3.13 -12.41
N PRO A 112 13.38 -1.91 -12.90
CA PRO A 112 12.35 -0.94 -13.19
C PRO A 112 11.41 -1.42 -14.29
N PHE A 113 10.12 -1.18 -14.10
CA PHE A 113 9.09 -1.27 -15.12
C PHE A 113 8.87 0.11 -15.72
N VAL A 114 9.18 0.24 -17.01
CA VAL A 114 9.29 1.52 -17.73
C VAL A 114 8.25 1.59 -18.84
N VAL A 115 7.52 2.71 -18.90
CA VAL A 115 6.58 3.03 -19.98
C VAL A 115 6.87 4.45 -20.43
N GLU A 116 7.10 4.66 -21.73
CA GLU A 116 7.46 5.97 -22.30
C GLU A 116 8.60 6.67 -21.54
N ASP A 117 9.68 5.93 -21.27
CA ASP A 117 10.86 6.38 -20.53
C ASP A 117 10.61 6.82 -19.07
N GLN A 118 9.41 6.58 -18.54
CA GLN A 118 9.06 6.82 -17.14
C GLN A 118 9.02 5.52 -16.35
N ILE A 119 9.67 5.51 -15.18
CA ILE A 119 9.55 4.39 -14.23
C ILE A 119 8.16 4.46 -13.58
N VAL A 120 7.32 3.49 -13.90
CA VAL A 120 5.96 3.38 -13.36
C VAL A 120 5.85 2.31 -12.28
N GLY A 121 6.79 1.37 -12.24
CA GLY A 121 6.83 0.31 -11.24
C GLY A 121 8.16 -0.42 -11.17
N TYR A 122 8.15 -1.57 -10.51
CA TYR A 122 9.31 -2.41 -10.30
C TYR A 122 8.85 -3.87 -10.23
N ILE A 123 9.39 -4.73 -11.08
CA ILE A 123 8.93 -6.13 -11.23
C ILE A 123 10.03 -7.05 -10.74
N HIS A 124 9.71 -8.01 -9.85
CA HIS A 124 10.70 -8.98 -9.38
C HIS A 124 11.28 -9.78 -10.55
N LYS A 125 12.60 -10.00 -10.57
CA LYS A 125 13.30 -10.73 -11.64
C LYS A 125 12.71 -12.11 -11.91
N GLY A 126 12.37 -12.86 -10.87
CA GLY A 126 11.75 -14.19 -10.99
C GLY A 126 10.32 -14.12 -11.53
N PHE A 127 9.54 -13.11 -11.12
CA PHE A 127 8.21 -12.90 -11.68
C PHE A 127 8.24 -12.47 -13.15
N ALA A 128 9.20 -11.62 -13.53
CA ALA A 128 9.38 -11.15 -14.89
C ALA A 128 9.59 -12.28 -15.91
N GLU A 129 10.13 -13.42 -15.50
CA GLU A 129 10.28 -14.60 -16.36
C GLU A 129 8.92 -15.11 -16.90
N ASN A 130 7.84 -14.98 -16.14
CA ASN A 130 6.49 -15.33 -16.60
C ASN A 130 5.94 -14.35 -17.66
N LEU A 131 6.56 -13.18 -17.81
CA LEU A 131 6.19 -12.19 -18.82
C LEU A 131 6.91 -12.43 -20.15
N ARG A 132 7.97 -13.26 -20.18
CA ARG A 132 8.76 -13.53 -21.39
C ARG A 132 7.94 -14.15 -22.52
N SER A 133 6.95 -14.98 -22.20
CA SER A 133 6.10 -15.63 -23.21
C SER A 133 5.16 -14.65 -23.93
N PHE A 134 5.06 -13.40 -23.47
CA PHE A 134 4.18 -12.38 -24.01
C PHE A 134 5.00 -11.28 -24.70
N GLU A 135 5.84 -11.67 -25.66
CA GLU A 135 6.79 -10.78 -26.36
C GLU A 135 6.10 -9.64 -27.13
N ASP A 136 4.86 -9.86 -27.57
CA ASP A 136 4.02 -8.84 -28.21
C ASP A 136 3.53 -7.74 -27.23
N VAL A 137 3.70 -7.95 -25.93
CA VAL A 137 3.25 -7.05 -24.86
C VAL A 137 4.42 -6.53 -24.02
N PHE A 138 5.38 -7.39 -23.66
CA PHE A 138 6.49 -7.07 -22.77
C PHE A 138 7.86 -7.26 -23.44
N ILE A 139 8.74 -6.29 -23.25
CA ILE A 139 10.14 -6.35 -23.67
C ILE A 139 11.01 -6.39 -22.40
N LEU A 140 11.82 -7.45 -22.24
CA LEU A 140 12.74 -7.59 -21.13
C LEU A 140 14.17 -7.33 -21.60
N SER A 141 14.71 -6.15 -21.29
CA SER A 141 16.11 -5.82 -21.58
C SER A 141 17.03 -6.49 -20.57
N LYS A 142 18.04 -7.21 -21.06
CA LYS A 142 19.18 -7.68 -20.27
C LYS A 142 20.34 -6.70 -20.45
N ASP A 143 20.30 -5.57 -19.77
CA ASP A 143 21.47 -4.69 -19.72
C ASP A 143 22.49 -5.27 -18.74
N ASN A 144 23.69 -5.58 -19.25
CA ASN A 144 24.79 -6.21 -18.51
C ASN A 144 25.33 -5.33 -17.36
N CYS A 145 24.91 -4.07 -17.25
CA CYS A 145 25.42 -3.10 -16.28
C CYS A 145 24.36 -2.62 -15.25
N ASP A 146 23.08 -2.56 -15.61
CA ASP A 146 22.02 -1.92 -14.80
C ASP A 146 20.96 -2.88 -14.23
N GLY A 147 21.19 -4.20 -14.32
CA GLY A 147 20.28 -5.19 -13.73
C GLY A 147 18.99 -5.45 -14.52
N GLY A 148 18.91 -4.94 -15.75
CA GLY A 148 17.81 -5.11 -16.70
C GLY A 148 16.61 -4.19 -16.44
N LYS A 149 15.70 -4.12 -17.41
CA LYS A 149 14.43 -3.36 -17.31
C LYS A 149 13.31 -4.11 -18.02
N VAL A 150 12.08 -3.93 -17.53
CA VAL A 150 10.87 -4.42 -18.18
C VAL A 150 10.16 -3.25 -18.84
N MET A 151 9.75 -3.39 -20.08
CA MET A 151 9.08 -2.36 -20.87
C MET A 151 7.83 -2.93 -21.53
N LEU A 152 6.89 -2.05 -21.91
CA LEU A 152 5.80 -2.43 -22.81
C LEU A 152 6.27 -2.39 -24.27
N HIS A 153 5.69 -3.26 -25.10
CA HIS A 153 5.99 -3.32 -26.52
C HIS A 153 5.56 -2.02 -27.24
N GLN A 154 6.38 -1.54 -28.18
CA GLN A 154 6.19 -0.23 -28.85
C GLN A 154 4.95 -0.16 -29.75
N SER A 155 4.34 -1.30 -30.09
CA SER A 155 3.07 -1.34 -30.82
C SER A 155 1.89 -0.83 -29.99
N LEU A 156 1.99 -0.84 -28.66
CA LEU A 156 0.93 -0.42 -27.72
C LEU A 156 0.97 1.10 -27.52
N LYS A 157 0.32 1.83 -28.43
CA LYS A 157 0.41 3.29 -28.53
C LYS A 157 -0.50 4.05 -27.58
N SER A 158 -1.68 3.52 -27.29
CA SER A 158 -2.68 4.18 -26.44
C SER A 158 -2.76 3.57 -25.04
N ALA A 159 -3.29 4.32 -24.07
CA ALA A 159 -3.57 3.79 -22.74
C ALA A 159 -4.54 2.61 -22.78
N ASP A 160 -5.55 2.67 -23.65
CA ASP A 160 -6.54 1.60 -23.81
C ASP A 160 -5.95 0.33 -24.42
N ASP A 161 -5.06 0.46 -25.41
CA ASP A 161 -4.35 -0.69 -25.99
C ASP A 161 -3.48 -1.39 -24.95
N ARG A 162 -2.76 -0.61 -24.14
CA ARG A 162 -1.94 -1.12 -23.04
C ARG A 162 -2.79 -1.80 -21.98
N THR A 163 -3.90 -1.18 -21.56
CA THR A 163 -4.83 -1.78 -20.59
C THR A 163 -5.39 -3.09 -21.09
N ARG A 164 -5.84 -3.16 -22.35
CA ARG A 164 -6.37 -4.38 -22.93
C ARG A 164 -5.30 -5.46 -23.05
N ALA A 165 -4.14 -5.14 -23.64
CA ALA A 165 -3.06 -6.10 -23.86
C ALA A 165 -2.50 -6.65 -22.53
N VAL A 166 -2.21 -5.78 -21.56
CA VAL A 166 -1.75 -6.21 -20.24
C VAL A 166 -2.86 -6.95 -19.50
N GLY A 167 -4.12 -6.52 -19.62
CA GLY A 167 -5.27 -7.20 -19.03
C GLY A 167 -5.41 -8.66 -19.45
N GLU A 168 -5.25 -8.97 -20.74
CA GLU A 168 -5.24 -10.35 -21.23
C GLU A 168 -4.07 -11.16 -20.63
N VAL A 169 -2.88 -10.57 -20.50
CA VAL A 169 -1.76 -11.23 -19.82
C VAL A 169 -2.08 -11.51 -18.35
N ILE A 170 -2.64 -10.53 -17.62
CA ILE A 170 -3.03 -10.72 -16.22
C ILE A 170 -4.05 -11.85 -16.08
N LYS A 171 -5.02 -11.94 -17.00
CA LYS A 171 -6.00 -13.03 -17.01
C LYS A 171 -5.31 -14.39 -17.14
N CYS A 172 -4.39 -14.56 -18.08
CA CYS A 172 -3.63 -15.81 -18.23
C CYS A 172 -2.79 -16.13 -16.99
N LEU A 173 -2.16 -15.12 -16.37
CA LEU A 173 -1.38 -15.32 -15.14
C LEU A 173 -2.27 -15.70 -13.94
N ALA A 174 -3.49 -15.16 -13.88
CA ALA A 174 -4.47 -15.47 -12.83
C ALA A 174 -5.02 -16.89 -12.96
N GLU A 175 -5.28 -17.37 -14.19
CA GLU A 175 -5.69 -18.74 -14.48
C GLU A 175 -4.64 -19.78 -14.04
N ASN A 176 -3.36 -19.38 -13.99
CA ASN A 176 -2.24 -20.19 -13.47
C ASN A 176 -1.92 -19.92 -11.99
N GLU A 177 -2.82 -19.26 -11.25
CA GLU A 177 -2.68 -18.90 -9.82
C GLU A 177 -1.46 -18.01 -9.47
N LEU A 178 -0.78 -17.43 -10.46
CA LEU A 178 0.37 -16.54 -10.23
C LEU A 178 -0.05 -15.16 -9.69
N ILE A 179 -1.25 -14.71 -10.07
CA ILE A 179 -1.89 -13.51 -9.55
C ILE A 179 -3.27 -13.89 -8.99
N PRO A 180 -3.34 -14.37 -7.73
CA PRO A 180 -4.60 -14.74 -7.12
C PRO A 180 -5.42 -13.52 -6.70
N GLY A 181 -6.73 -13.72 -6.54
CA GLY A 181 -7.62 -12.73 -5.91
C GLY A 181 -8.01 -11.55 -6.80
N ILE A 182 -8.25 -11.80 -8.09
CA ILE A 182 -8.79 -10.83 -9.05
C ILE A 182 -10.04 -10.12 -8.49
N ARG A 183 -10.09 -8.80 -8.66
CA ARG A 183 -11.15 -7.93 -8.12
C ARG A 183 -11.96 -7.22 -9.20
N ASN A 184 -11.63 -7.36 -10.48
CA ASN A 184 -12.29 -6.62 -11.57
C ASN A 184 -12.32 -5.10 -11.26
N GLU A 185 -11.22 -4.59 -10.72
CA GLU A 185 -11.07 -3.21 -10.29
C GLU A 185 -9.74 -2.70 -10.82
N LEU A 186 -9.81 -1.72 -11.71
CA LEU A 186 -8.64 -1.17 -12.37
C LEU A 186 -8.06 -0.02 -11.56
N PHE A 187 -6.74 -0.04 -11.36
CA PHE A 187 -5.97 1.03 -10.75
C PHE A 187 -5.16 1.76 -11.83
N PRO A 188 -4.99 3.09 -11.73
CA PRO A 188 -4.21 3.85 -12.69
C PRO A 188 -2.72 3.57 -12.53
N VAL A 189 -2.02 3.34 -13.64
CA VAL A 189 -0.56 3.25 -13.69
C VAL A 189 -0.01 4.62 -14.04
N THR A 190 0.63 5.26 -13.06
CA THR A 190 1.24 6.60 -13.18
C THR A 190 2.65 6.60 -12.59
N SER A 191 3.48 7.57 -12.98
CA SER A 191 4.81 7.78 -12.36
C SER A 191 4.70 8.41 -10.96
N SER A 192 3.69 9.26 -10.75
CA SER A 192 3.35 9.89 -9.47
C SER A 192 1.87 10.28 -9.43
N TYR A 193 1.41 10.76 -8.27
CA TYR A 193 0.02 11.19 -8.11
C TYR A 193 -0.22 12.46 -8.93
N GLY A 194 -1.31 12.49 -9.70
CA GLY A 194 -1.64 13.61 -10.58
C GLY A 194 -0.87 13.64 -11.91
N ALA A 195 0.09 12.74 -12.11
CA ALA A 195 0.72 12.55 -13.41
C ALA A 195 -0.25 11.88 -14.41
N PRO A 196 0.00 12.00 -15.73
CA PRO A 196 -0.78 11.29 -16.74
C PRO A 196 -0.85 9.79 -16.49
N VAL A 197 -2.00 9.20 -16.79
CA VAL A 197 -2.22 7.75 -16.71
C VAL A 197 -1.67 7.10 -17.97
N PHE A 198 -0.70 6.21 -17.82
CA PHE A 198 -0.11 5.47 -18.94
C PHE A 198 -1.00 4.36 -19.43
N PHE A 199 -1.66 3.67 -18.50
CA PHE A 199 -2.69 2.66 -18.67
C PHE A 199 -3.29 2.31 -17.29
N SER A 200 -4.26 1.42 -17.27
CA SER A 200 -4.90 0.90 -16.06
C SER A 200 -4.62 -0.60 -15.90
N LEU A 201 -4.41 -1.03 -14.65
CA LEU A 201 -4.01 -2.39 -14.27
C LEU A 201 -4.96 -2.97 -13.22
N GLU A 202 -5.29 -4.25 -13.33
CA GLU A 202 -6.09 -4.97 -12.32
C GLU A 202 -5.46 -4.89 -10.92
N ARG A 203 -6.27 -4.55 -9.91
CA ARG A 203 -5.85 -4.30 -8.53
C ARG A 203 -5.03 -5.45 -7.93
N ALA A 204 -5.36 -6.69 -8.25
CA ALA A 204 -4.61 -7.85 -7.76
C ALA A 204 -3.16 -7.89 -8.30
N ALA A 205 -2.92 -7.37 -9.52
CA ALA A 205 -1.62 -7.37 -10.18
C ALA A 205 -0.71 -6.20 -9.73
N VAL A 206 -1.29 -5.13 -9.19
CA VAL A 206 -0.58 -3.94 -8.68
C VAL A 206 0.72 -4.24 -7.92
N PRO A 207 0.73 -5.12 -6.88
CA PRO A 207 1.95 -5.42 -6.14
C PRO A 207 2.99 -6.22 -6.94
N TYR A 208 2.58 -7.02 -7.93
CA TYR A 208 3.51 -7.79 -8.77
C TYR A 208 4.21 -6.89 -9.80
N PHE A 209 3.55 -5.82 -10.21
CA PHE A 209 4.11 -4.79 -11.10
C PHE A 209 4.84 -3.67 -10.34
N GLY A 210 4.79 -3.68 -9.01
CA GLY A 210 5.42 -2.67 -8.16
C GLY A 210 4.98 -1.24 -8.48
N ILE A 211 3.77 -1.06 -9.03
CA ILE A 211 3.25 0.27 -9.33
C ILE A 211 2.89 0.99 -8.03
N LYS A 212 2.84 2.32 -8.06
CA LYS A 212 2.30 3.08 -6.94
C LYS A 212 0.79 2.85 -6.85
N ALA A 213 0.30 2.52 -5.66
CA ALA A 213 -1.13 2.41 -5.38
C ALA A 213 -1.57 3.58 -4.49
N TYR A 214 -2.76 4.10 -4.77
CA TYR A 214 -3.34 5.20 -4.00
C TYR A 214 -4.59 4.73 -3.28
N GLY A 215 -4.91 5.35 -2.15
CA GLY A 215 -6.12 5.08 -1.39
C GLY A 215 -6.54 6.26 -0.53
N VAL A 216 -7.76 6.21 -0.01
CA VAL A 216 -8.35 7.21 0.87
C VAL A 216 -8.71 6.55 2.19
N HIS A 217 -8.30 7.16 3.30
CA HIS A 217 -8.63 6.71 4.64
C HIS A 217 -9.18 7.90 5.42
N MET A 218 -10.28 7.71 6.13
CA MET A 218 -10.91 8.78 6.88
C MET A 218 -11.12 8.42 8.36
N ASN A 219 -10.68 9.32 9.23
CA ASN A 219 -10.98 9.32 10.66
C ASN A 219 -12.36 9.97 10.87
N GLY A 220 -13.36 9.14 11.15
CA GLY A 220 -14.69 9.59 11.50
C GLY A 220 -14.78 9.78 13.00
N TYR A 221 -15.00 11.00 13.47
CA TYR A 221 -15.08 11.26 14.91
C TYR A 221 -16.29 12.10 15.28
N VAL A 222 -16.68 11.99 16.53
CA VAL A 222 -17.78 12.73 17.14
C VAL A 222 -17.26 13.38 18.42
N GLU A 223 -17.77 14.57 18.74
CA GLU A 223 -17.45 15.25 19.99
C GLU A 223 -18.66 15.19 20.91
N LYS A 224 -18.45 14.73 22.15
CA LYS A 224 -19.46 14.70 23.22
C LYS A 224 -18.79 15.10 24.52
N ASP A 225 -19.42 15.98 25.29
CA ASP A 225 -18.90 16.45 26.58
C ASP A 225 -17.44 16.94 26.51
N LYS A 226 -17.09 17.64 25.41
CA LYS A 226 -15.73 18.13 25.07
C LYS A 226 -14.67 17.04 24.88
N GLN A 227 -15.06 15.77 24.80
CA GLN A 227 -14.20 14.64 24.44
C GLN A 227 -14.44 14.22 23.00
N LYS A 228 -13.37 13.80 22.32
CA LYS A 228 -13.43 13.24 20.97
C LYS A 228 -13.56 11.74 21.07
N PHE A 229 -14.40 11.18 20.21
CA PHE A 229 -14.48 9.74 20.05
C PHE A 229 -14.34 9.34 18.59
N LEU A 230 -13.51 8.34 18.32
CA LEU A 230 -13.35 7.77 16.99
C LEU A 230 -14.34 6.64 16.77
N TRP A 231 -14.94 6.64 15.58
CA TRP A 231 -15.56 5.46 15.03
C TRP A 231 -14.51 4.54 14.42
N LEU A 232 -14.52 3.27 14.82
CA LEU A 232 -13.69 2.22 14.24
C LEU A 232 -14.56 1.24 13.46
N GLY A 233 -14.13 0.88 12.25
CA GLY A 233 -14.73 -0.18 11.47
C GLY A 233 -14.18 -1.55 11.89
N LYS A 234 -15.00 -2.58 11.81
CA LYS A 234 -14.55 -3.98 11.81
C LYS A 234 -14.72 -4.55 10.42
N ARG A 235 -13.65 -5.02 9.80
CA ARG A 235 -13.71 -5.61 8.45
C ARG A 235 -14.52 -6.91 8.44
N SER A 236 -15.31 -7.10 7.40
CA SER A 236 -16.03 -8.35 7.17
C SER A 236 -15.08 -9.55 7.05
N LEU A 237 -15.51 -10.71 7.54
CA LEU A 237 -14.73 -11.95 7.48
C LEU A 237 -14.52 -12.45 6.05
N VAL A 238 -15.33 -12.01 5.09
CA VAL A 238 -15.23 -12.41 3.68
C VAL A 238 -14.26 -11.53 2.87
N LYS A 239 -13.66 -10.49 3.47
CA LYS A 239 -12.67 -9.66 2.76
C LYS A 239 -11.41 -10.48 2.49
N SER A 240 -10.92 -10.43 1.24
CA SER A 240 -9.69 -11.16 0.85
C SER A 240 -8.41 -10.66 1.54
N THR A 241 -8.43 -9.44 2.10
CA THR A 241 -7.31 -8.88 2.86
C THR A 241 -7.77 -8.46 4.24
N PHE A 242 -7.03 -8.91 5.26
CA PHE A 242 -7.24 -8.60 6.68
C PHE A 242 -8.69 -8.82 7.17
N PRO A 243 -9.29 -10.00 6.95
CA PRO A 243 -10.65 -10.29 7.40
C PRO A 243 -10.78 -10.18 8.94
N GLY A 244 -11.87 -9.58 9.43
CA GLY A 244 -12.15 -9.47 10.87
C GLY A 244 -11.36 -8.42 11.65
N MET A 245 -10.33 -7.82 11.05
CA MET A 245 -9.47 -6.82 11.67
C MET A 245 -10.17 -5.47 11.84
N LEU A 246 -9.68 -4.64 12.76
CA LEU A 246 -10.12 -3.24 12.89
C LEU A 246 -9.62 -2.39 11.73
N ASP A 247 -10.38 -1.36 11.40
CA ASP A 247 -10.09 -0.41 10.32
C ASP A 247 -10.56 1.00 10.69
N HIS A 248 -10.20 1.96 9.84
CA HIS A 248 -10.81 3.29 9.87
C HIS A 248 -12.32 3.20 9.64
N LEU A 249 -13.06 4.26 9.93
CA LEU A 249 -14.50 4.25 9.65
C LEU A 249 -14.78 4.09 8.15
N VAL A 250 -13.93 4.66 7.29
CA VAL A 250 -13.98 4.53 5.83
C VAL A 250 -12.55 4.36 5.31
N ALA A 251 -12.32 3.33 4.49
CA ALA A 251 -11.01 3.08 3.87
C ALA A 251 -11.15 2.35 2.52
N GLY A 252 -10.73 3.02 1.44
CA GLY A 252 -10.85 2.51 0.07
C GLY A 252 -9.56 2.67 -0.74
N GLY A 253 -9.35 1.78 -1.71
CA GLY A 253 -8.37 2.02 -2.77
C GLY A 253 -8.87 3.13 -3.69
N LEU A 254 -7.98 3.78 -4.43
CA LEU A 254 -8.32 4.79 -5.43
C LEU A 254 -8.31 4.14 -6.83
N PRO A 255 -9.47 3.74 -7.38
CA PRO A 255 -9.54 3.13 -8.69
C PRO A 255 -9.30 4.16 -9.80
N HIS A 256 -9.13 3.66 -11.02
CA HIS A 256 -9.03 4.47 -12.21
C HIS A 256 -10.32 5.25 -12.47
N GLY A 257 -10.20 6.47 -13.01
CA GLY A 257 -11.33 7.25 -13.49
C GLY A 257 -12.13 8.01 -12.43
N ILE A 258 -11.72 7.97 -11.16
CA ILE A 258 -12.37 8.73 -10.09
C ILE A 258 -11.39 9.68 -9.39
N ALA A 259 -11.82 10.90 -9.12
CA ALA A 259 -11.05 11.87 -8.34
C ALA A 259 -10.98 11.43 -6.87
N CYS A 260 -9.86 11.71 -6.19
CA CYS A 260 -9.62 11.28 -4.81
C CYS A 260 -10.75 11.70 -3.83
N GLY A 261 -11.22 12.95 -3.90
CA GLY A 261 -12.33 13.43 -3.07
C GLY A 261 -13.68 12.77 -3.40
N GLU A 262 -13.95 12.48 -4.66
CA GLU A 262 -15.17 11.76 -5.07
C GLU A 262 -15.13 10.30 -4.65
N ASN A 263 -13.94 9.67 -4.69
CA ASN A 263 -13.75 8.33 -4.17
C ASN A 263 -14.00 8.28 -2.67
N LEU A 264 -13.50 9.25 -1.90
CA LEU A 264 -13.82 9.35 -0.48
C LEU A 264 -15.34 9.44 -0.23
N ILE A 265 -16.06 10.26 -1.01
CA ILE A 265 -17.51 10.41 -0.86
C ILE A 265 -18.24 9.09 -1.19
N LYS A 266 -17.86 8.41 -2.28
CA LYS A 266 -18.36 7.08 -2.64
C LYS A 266 -18.15 6.08 -1.50
N GLU A 267 -16.92 5.95 -1.01
CA GLU A 267 -16.58 5.01 0.07
C GLU A 267 -17.29 5.38 1.38
N CYS A 268 -17.50 6.67 1.66
CA CYS A 268 -18.29 7.13 2.81
C CYS A 268 -19.73 6.61 2.78
N GLU A 269 -20.36 6.62 1.60
CA GLU A 269 -21.72 6.12 1.42
C GLU A 269 -21.74 4.58 1.51
N GLU A 270 -20.92 3.90 0.73
CA GLU A 270 -20.85 2.43 0.67
C GLU A 270 -20.42 1.80 2.01
N GLU A 271 -19.40 2.36 2.67
CA GLU A 271 -18.81 1.76 3.88
C GLU A 271 -19.41 2.26 5.20
N ALA A 272 -20.07 3.41 5.19
CA ALA A 272 -20.53 4.04 6.42
C ALA A 272 -21.95 4.60 6.38
N GLY A 273 -22.62 4.55 5.23
CA GLY A 273 -23.93 5.19 5.06
C GLY A 273 -23.85 6.69 5.34
N ILE A 274 -22.67 7.30 5.16
CA ILE A 274 -22.47 8.74 5.36
C ILE A 274 -22.93 9.43 4.06
N PRO A 275 -24.03 10.19 4.09
CA PRO A 275 -24.52 10.86 2.90
C PRO A 275 -23.54 11.94 2.42
N ARG A 276 -23.58 12.26 1.12
CA ARG A 276 -22.76 13.31 0.50
C ARG A 276 -22.80 14.65 1.25
N THR A 277 -23.94 15.02 1.81
CA THR A 277 -24.13 16.26 2.59
C THR A 277 -23.24 16.33 3.84
N LEU A 278 -22.83 15.17 4.39
CA LEU A 278 -21.87 15.07 5.47
C LEU A 278 -20.44 14.82 4.95
N SER A 279 -20.26 13.87 4.03
CA SER A 279 -18.91 13.48 3.57
C SER A 279 -18.21 14.59 2.78
N SER A 280 -18.93 15.51 2.13
CA SER A 280 -18.35 16.68 1.47
C SER A 280 -17.67 17.67 2.44
N ARG A 281 -17.87 17.51 3.76
CA ARG A 281 -17.23 18.32 4.80
C ARG A 281 -15.91 17.70 5.30
N ALA A 282 -15.52 16.53 4.79
CA ALA A 282 -14.27 15.91 5.16
C ALA A 282 -13.09 16.81 4.77
N ILE A 283 -12.12 16.94 5.67
CA ILE A 283 -10.94 17.75 5.45
C ILE A 283 -9.74 16.84 5.15
N SER A 284 -8.97 17.17 4.12
CA SER A 284 -7.69 16.50 3.86
C SER A 284 -6.70 16.90 4.95
N VAL A 285 -6.10 15.92 5.62
CA VAL A 285 -5.14 16.14 6.73
C VAL A 285 -3.73 15.65 6.44
N GLY A 286 -3.50 15.04 5.28
CA GLY A 286 -2.16 14.69 4.80
C GLY A 286 -2.14 13.43 3.97
N ALA A 287 -0.98 12.78 3.95
CA ALA A 287 -0.81 11.47 3.36
C ALA A 287 0.22 10.65 4.14
N VAL A 288 0.08 9.33 4.09
CA VAL A 288 1.03 8.36 4.63
C VAL A 288 1.48 7.45 3.49
N SER A 289 2.79 7.28 3.33
CA SER A 289 3.36 6.37 2.33
C SER A 289 4.23 5.32 2.99
N TYR A 290 4.21 4.09 2.45
CA TYR A 290 5.10 3.01 2.87
C TYR A 290 5.46 2.11 1.70
N SER A 291 6.44 1.23 1.91
CA SER A 291 6.95 0.32 0.89
C SER A 291 7.26 -1.04 1.48
N ASP A 292 6.50 -2.07 1.12
CA ASP A 292 6.64 -3.43 1.66
C ASP A 292 6.99 -4.40 0.53
N ILE A 293 8.11 -5.10 0.68
CA ILE A 293 8.52 -6.18 -0.22
C ILE A 293 8.25 -7.51 0.46
N ASP A 294 7.51 -8.39 -0.24
CA ASP A 294 7.13 -9.72 0.23
C ASP A 294 7.16 -10.71 -0.95
N GLY A 295 8.23 -11.50 -1.01
CA GLY A 295 8.50 -12.40 -2.13
C GLY A 295 8.59 -11.63 -3.46
N HIS A 296 7.74 -12.00 -4.43
CA HIS A 296 7.69 -11.34 -5.74
C HIS A 296 6.89 -10.04 -5.75
N ARG A 297 6.32 -9.62 -4.61
CA ARG A 297 5.44 -8.47 -4.51
C ARG A 297 6.17 -7.28 -3.93
N PHE A 298 5.97 -6.13 -4.56
CA PHE A 298 6.43 -4.84 -4.07
C PHE A 298 5.25 -3.87 -3.94
N LYS A 299 4.75 -3.71 -2.72
CA LYS A 299 3.67 -2.76 -2.42
C LYS A 299 4.26 -1.37 -2.20
N ARG A 300 3.77 -0.39 -2.94
CA ARG A 300 4.19 1.02 -2.86
C ARG A 300 2.95 1.89 -2.70
N ASP A 301 2.44 1.94 -1.49
CA ASP A 301 1.13 2.52 -1.21
C ASP A 301 1.27 3.96 -0.71
N VAL A 302 0.37 4.83 -1.16
CA VAL A 302 0.17 6.19 -0.65
C VAL A 302 -1.29 6.34 -0.24
N ILE A 303 -1.51 6.62 1.03
CA ILE A 303 -2.83 6.77 1.64
C ILE A 303 -3.07 8.25 1.89
N PHE A 304 -4.07 8.82 1.22
CA PHE A 304 -4.57 10.16 1.52
C PHE A 304 -5.47 10.10 2.75
N THR A 305 -5.14 10.93 3.75
CA THR A 305 -5.82 10.90 5.04
C THR A 305 -6.79 12.06 5.17
N TYR A 306 -7.97 11.76 5.71
CA TYR A 306 -9.05 12.72 5.91
C TYR A 306 -9.59 12.66 7.34
N ASP A 307 -10.09 13.78 7.83
CA ASP A 307 -10.83 13.85 9.08
C ASP A 307 -12.26 14.32 8.79
N LEU A 308 -13.24 13.69 9.45
CA LEU A 308 -14.64 14.10 9.38
C LEU A 308 -15.27 14.13 10.76
N LYS A 309 -15.69 15.31 11.20
CA LYS A 309 -16.54 15.48 12.38
C LYS A 309 -17.98 15.15 12.02
N LEU A 310 -18.49 14.04 12.56
CA LEU A 310 -19.86 13.58 12.40
C LEU A 310 -20.77 14.20 13.48
N PRO A 311 -22.09 14.34 13.21
CA PRO A 311 -23.07 14.66 14.23
C PRO A 311 -23.04 13.64 15.38
N GLU A 312 -23.29 14.06 16.62
CA GLU A 312 -23.29 13.14 17.77
C GLU A 312 -24.34 12.03 17.64
N SER A 313 -25.48 12.34 16.99
CA SER A 313 -26.57 11.40 16.72
C SER A 313 -26.30 10.45 15.55
N PHE A 314 -25.22 10.65 14.78
CA PHE A 314 -24.94 9.84 13.62
C PHE A 314 -24.41 8.47 14.05
N VAL A 315 -25.10 7.41 13.61
CA VAL A 315 -24.68 6.02 13.77
C VAL A 315 -24.40 5.48 12.37
N PRO A 316 -23.14 5.16 12.04
CA PRO A 316 -22.83 4.67 10.71
C PRO A 316 -23.40 3.26 10.49
N ASN A 317 -23.94 3.02 9.30
CA ASN A 317 -24.49 1.72 8.89
C ASN A 317 -23.71 1.19 7.69
N ASN A 318 -23.69 -0.12 7.50
CA ASN A 318 -23.09 -0.74 6.33
C ASN A 318 -24.14 -0.75 5.21
N GLN A 319 -23.79 -0.27 4.01
CA GLN A 319 -24.61 -0.40 2.81
C GLN A 319 -24.19 -1.64 2.01
#